data_AF-A0A963QE30-F1
#
_entry.id   AF-A0A963QE30-F1
#
_cell.length_a   1.000
_cell.length_b   1.000
_cell.length_c   1.000
_cell.angle_alpha   90.00
_cell.angle_beta   90.00
_cell.angle_gamma   90.00
#
_symmetry.space_group_name_H-M   'P 1'
#
loop_
_entity.id
_entity.type
_entity.pdbx_description
1 polymer ?
#
loop_
_entity_poly.entity_id
_entity_poly.type
_entity_poly.pdbx_seq_one_letter_code
_entity_poly.pdbx_strand_id
1 'polypeptide(L)'
;MSPRGSLRSAGWIAVLAACATLFVVLTFRVNAVKSEVRLAERRIVALQREKMLLETEFETRASQQNLSNWNEVEFGYRAPRAAQYLENERQLASLGTPRAVGAPAPIRVASAEVSDDAAQSFPRMVSPVTGQEFAGAGTIASDIRATAAHERASLSSQITRNAARIVLKAGMEAGE
;
A
#
# COMPACT_ATOMS: atom_id res chain seq x y z
N MET A 1 -32.22 87.30 -11.68
CA MET A 1 -31.69 85.97 -11.37
C MET A 1 -31.21 85.33 -12.67
N SER A 2 -29.97 85.59 -13.07
CA SER A 2 -29.51 85.38 -14.45
C SER A 2 -29.40 83.89 -14.81
N PRO A 3 -30.19 83.37 -15.78
CA PRO A 3 -30.26 81.93 -16.09
C PRO A 3 -29.15 81.44 -17.04
N ARG A 4 -28.06 82.20 -17.23
CA ARG A 4 -27.04 81.92 -18.25
C ARG A 4 -25.83 81.12 -17.73
N GLY A 5 -25.59 81.11 -16.42
CA GLY A 5 -24.47 80.37 -15.81
C GLY A 5 -24.76 78.87 -15.61
N SER A 6 -26.03 78.50 -15.40
CA SER A 6 -26.45 77.12 -15.13
C SER A 6 -26.30 76.19 -16.33
N LEU A 7 -26.43 76.72 -17.55
CA LEU A 7 -26.24 75.94 -18.79
C LEU A 7 -24.79 75.46 -18.94
N ARG A 8 -23.82 76.26 -18.50
CA ARG A 8 -22.39 75.91 -18.54
C ARG A 8 -22.02 74.91 -17.45
N SER A 9 -22.56 75.09 -16.23
CA SER A 9 -22.33 74.14 -15.14
C SER A 9 -23.03 72.80 -15.38
N ALA A 10 -24.21 72.80 -16.02
CA ALA A 10 -24.89 71.57 -16.44
C ALA A 10 -24.07 70.76 -17.45
N GLY A 11 -23.37 71.44 -18.38
CA GLY A 11 -22.44 70.78 -19.31
C GLY A 11 -21.28 70.07 -18.59
N TRP A 12 -20.68 70.71 -17.59
CA TRP A 12 -19.63 70.11 -16.78
C TRP A 12 -20.11 68.91 -15.96
N ILE A 13 -21.30 69.00 -15.37
CA ILE A 13 -21.91 67.87 -14.63
C ILE A 13 -22.16 66.69 -15.58
N ALA A 14 -22.65 66.94 -16.80
CA ALA A 14 -22.87 65.89 -17.79
C ALA A 14 -21.56 65.19 -18.18
N VAL A 15 -20.46 65.93 -18.36
CA VAL A 15 -19.14 65.36 -18.65
C VAL A 15 -18.62 64.51 -17.48
N LEU A 16 -18.74 64.99 -16.25
CA LEU A 16 -18.35 64.23 -15.06
C LEU A 16 -19.18 62.96 -14.89
N ALA A 17 -20.50 63.05 -15.13
CA ALA A 17 -21.39 61.89 -15.08
C ALA A 17 -21.04 60.86 -16.16
N ALA A 18 -20.73 61.29 -17.38
CA ALA A 18 -20.28 60.40 -18.45
C ALA A 18 -18.95 59.70 -18.09
N CYS A 19 -17.99 60.45 -17.55
CA CYS A 19 -16.71 59.90 -17.10
C CYS A 19 -16.90 58.88 -15.96
N ALA A 20 -17.73 59.22 -14.96
CA ALA A 20 -18.06 58.32 -13.86
C ALA A 20 -18.75 57.03 -14.35
N THR A 21 -19.66 57.15 -15.31
CA THR A 21 -20.35 55.99 -15.90
C THR A 21 -19.38 55.10 -16.66
N LEU A 22 -18.48 55.67 -17.46
CA LEU A 22 -17.43 54.93 -18.16
C LEU A 22 -16.52 54.18 -17.18
N PHE A 23 -16.13 54.84 -16.08
CA PHE A 23 -15.33 54.23 -15.02
C PHE A 23 -16.04 53.02 -14.39
N VAL A 24 -17.32 53.18 -14.04
CA VAL A 24 -18.14 52.10 -13.47
C VAL A 24 -18.26 50.91 -14.43
N VAL A 25 -18.53 51.16 -15.71
CA VAL A 25 -18.59 50.12 -16.75
C VAL A 25 -17.27 49.35 -16.83
N LEU A 26 -16.14 50.06 -16.81
CA LEU A 26 -14.82 49.44 -16.84
C LEU A 26 -14.56 48.58 -15.60
N THR A 27 -14.92 49.07 -14.39
CA THR A 27 -14.80 48.29 -13.15
C THR A 27 -15.63 47.02 -13.19
N PHE A 28 -16.87 47.07 -13.70
CA PHE A 28 -17.69 45.88 -13.87
C PHE A 28 -17.06 44.89 -14.86
N ARG A 29 -16.53 45.37 -15.99
CA ARG A 29 -15.85 44.51 -16.96
C ARG A 29 -14.64 43.82 -16.35
N VAL A 30 -13.82 44.54 -15.58
CA VAL A 30 -12.66 43.96 -14.89
C VAL A 30 -13.09 42.90 -13.88
N ASN A 31 -14.18 43.14 -13.14
CA ASN A 31 -14.71 42.16 -12.20
C ASN A 31 -15.23 40.90 -12.90
N ALA A 32 -15.88 41.04 -14.05
CA ALA A 32 -16.33 39.92 -14.88
C ALA A 32 -15.13 39.09 -15.37
N VAL A 33 -14.13 39.75 -15.97
CA VAL A 33 -12.90 39.08 -16.44
C VAL A 33 -12.16 38.38 -15.30
N LYS A 34 -12.05 39.02 -14.13
CA LYS A 34 -11.42 38.41 -12.95
C LYS A 34 -12.19 37.18 -12.46
N SER A 35 -13.50 37.13 -12.68
CA SER A 35 -14.32 35.95 -12.36
C SER A 35 -14.07 34.80 -13.34
N GLU A 36 -14.04 35.11 -14.63
CA GLU A 36 -13.74 34.14 -15.70
C GLU A 36 -12.35 33.52 -15.53
N VAL A 37 -11.33 34.35 -15.22
CA VAL A 37 -9.97 33.87 -14.98
C VAL A 37 -9.94 32.89 -13.81
N ARG A 38 -10.60 33.20 -12.68
CA ARG A 38 -10.66 32.29 -11.54
C ARG A 38 -11.36 30.97 -11.85
N LEU A 39 -12.38 30.99 -12.71
CA LEU A 39 -13.06 29.77 -13.15
C LEU A 39 -12.11 28.91 -14.00
N ALA A 40 -11.38 29.53 -14.93
CA ALA A 40 -10.38 28.86 -15.75
C ALA A 40 -9.25 28.26 -14.89
N GLU A 41 -8.73 29.00 -13.91
CA GLU A 41 -7.72 28.51 -12.96
C GLU A 41 -8.21 27.27 -12.20
N ARG A 42 -9.46 27.30 -11.69
CA ARG A 42 -10.06 26.13 -11.02
C ARG A 42 -10.18 24.94 -11.97
N ARG A 43 -10.52 25.18 -13.23
CA ARG A 43 -10.59 24.13 -14.26
C ARG A 43 -9.22 23.53 -14.53
N ILE A 44 -8.17 24.35 -14.63
CA ILE A 44 -6.79 23.89 -14.82
C ILE A 44 -6.37 23.00 -13.65
N VAL A 45 -6.60 23.42 -12.41
CA VAL A 45 -6.27 22.62 -11.22
C VAL A 45 -7.04 21.30 -11.20
N ALA A 46 -8.33 21.30 -11.56
CA ALA A 46 -9.11 20.07 -11.65
C ALA A 46 -8.56 19.09 -12.69
N LEU A 47 -8.23 19.58 -13.90
CA LEU A 47 -7.64 18.77 -14.96
C LEU A 47 -6.26 18.25 -14.60
N GLN A 48 -5.44 19.04 -13.91
CA GLN A 48 -4.13 18.60 -13.42
C GLN A 48 -4.25 17.43 -12.42
N ARG A 49 -5.25 17.46 -11.55
CA ARG A 49 -5.53 16.36 -10.60
C ARG A 49 -5.99 15.10 -11.31
N GLU A 50 -6.87 15.24 -12.30
CA GLU A 50 -7.32 14.12 -13.13
C GLU A 50 -6.15 13.50 -13.90
N LYS A 51 -5.27 14.33 -14.49
CA LYS A 51 -4.07 13.90 -15.18
C LYS A 51 -3.12 13.13 -14.26
N MET A 52 -2.87 13.63 -13.04
CA MET A 52 -2.05 12.95 -12.04
C MET A 52 -2.62 11.58 -11.66
N LEU A 53 -3.94 11.50 -11.48
CA LEU A 53 -4.63 10.24 -11.20
C LEU A 53 -4.45 9.26 -12.35
N LEU A 54 -4.68 9.71 -13.59
CA LEU A 54 -4.53 8.87 -14.78
C LEU A 54 -3.09 8.37 -14.94
N GLU A 55 -2.09 9.23 -14.77
CA GLU A 55 -0.69 8.82 -14.82
C GLU A 55 -0.35 7.77 -13.77
N THR A 56 -0.86 7.93 -12.55
CA THR A 56 -0.64 6.96 -11.47
C THR A 56 -1.27 5.60 -11.83
N GLU A 57 -2.49 5.60 -12.38
CA GLU A 57 -3.13 4.37 -12.86
C GLU A 57 -2.34 3.71 -14.01
N PHE A 58 -1.80 4.50 -14.94
CA PHE A 58 -1.01 3.97 -16.04
C PHE A 58 0.35 3.45 -15.58
N GLU A 59 1.05 4.17 -14.71
CA GLU A 59 2.35 3.76 -14.17
C GLU A 59 2.23 2.45 -13.39
N THR A 60 1.20 2.32 -12.55
CA THR A 60 0.96 1.09 -11.79
C THR A 60 0.63 -0.11 -12.70
N ARG A 61 -0.19 0.06 -13.75
CA ARG A 61 -0.50 -1.03 -14.71
C ARG A 61 0.70 -1.38 -15.60
N ALA A 62 1.45 -0.40 -16.08
CA ALA A 62 2.61 -0.62 -16.94
C ALA A 62 3.78 -1.26 -16.19
N SER A 63 4.00 -0.91 -14.91
CA SER A 63 5.07 -1.47 -14.09
C SER A 63 4.94 -2.99 -13.93
N GLN A 64 3.73 -3.50 -13.68
CA GLN A 64 3.49 -4.95 -13.58
C GLN A 64 3.77 -5.67 -14.90
N GLN A 65 3.29 -5.12 -16.01
CA GLN A 65 3.52 -5.69 -17.34
C GLN A 65 5.03 -5.67 -17.68
N ASN A 66 5.71 -4.57 -17.35
CA ASN A 66 7.15 -4.44 -17.57
C ASN A 66 7.92 -5.46 -16.75
N LEU A 67 7.65 -5.61 -15.44
CA LEU A 67 8.32 -6.63 -14.62
C LEU A 67 8.07 -8.06 -15.14
N SER A 68 6.85 -8.36 -15.62
CA SER A 68 6.55 -9.67 -16.21
C SER A 68 7.36 -9.93 -17.49
N ASN A 69 7.45 -8.92 -18.37
CA ASN A 69 8.19 -9.00 -19.62
C ASN A 69 9.71 -9.11 -19.35
N TRP A 70 10.24 -8.32 -18.42
CA TRP A 70 11.64 -8.38 -18.02
C TRP A 70 11.99 -9.74 -17.38
N ASN A 71 11.13 -10.28 -16.52
CA ASN A 71 11.31 -11.62 -15.97
C ASN A 71 11.31 -12.71 -17.05
N GLU A 72 10.45 -12.58 -18.08
CA GLU A 72 10.37 -13.54 -19.18
C GLU A 72 11.56 -13.45 -20.14
N VAL A 73 11.99 -12.24 -20.51
CA VAL A 73 13.05 -12.01 -21.51
C VAL A 73 14.44 -12.19 -20.92
N GLU A 74 14.73 -11.58 -19.76
CA GLU A 74 16.10 -11.56 -19.20
C GLU A 74 16.38 -12.79 -18.33
N PHE A 75 15.40 -13.20 -17.51
CA PHE A 75 15.60 -14.24 -16.51
C PHE A 75 14.95 -15.59 -16.88
N GLY A 76 14.07 -15.63 -17.90
CA GLY A 76 13.27 -16.81 -18.22
C GLY A 76 12.34 -17.25 -17.06
N TYR A 77 12.12 -16.38 -16.08
CA TYR A 77 11.28 -16.67 -14.93
C TYR A 77 9.82 -16.55 -15.33
N ARG A 78 9.16 -17.70 -15.46
CA ARG A 78 7.70 -17.81 -15.60
C ARG A 78 7.13 -18.34 -14.30
N ALA A 79 6.01 -17.77 -13.85
CA ALA A 79 5.28 -18.30 -12.70
C ALA A 79 4.96 -19.79 -12.92
N PRO A 80 5.22 -20.68 -11.93
CA PRO A 80 4.97 -22.10 -12.11
C PRO A 80 3.49 -22.36 -12.38
N ARG A 81 3.21 -23.22 -13.35
CA ARG A 81 1.83 -23.60 -13.67
C ARG A 81 1.28 -24.50 -12.57
N ALA A 82 -0.04 -24.51 -12.37
CA ALA A 82 -0.69 -25.38 -11.38
C ALA A 82 -0.26 -26.85 -11.50
N ALA A 83 -0.09 -27.35 -12.73
CA ALA A 83 0.38 -28.71 -13.03
C ALA A 83 1.84 -29.01 -12.64
N GLN A 84 2.61 -28.02 -12.18
CA GLN A 84 3.97 -28.17 -11.66
C GLN A 84 4.00 -28.27 -10.13
N TYR A 85 2.88 -28.00 -9.48
CA TYR A 85 2.71 -28.24 -8.05
C TYR A 85 2.19 -29.65 -7.83
N LEU A 86 2.51 -30.22 -6.67
CA LEU A 86 1.98 -31.50 -6.24
C LEU A 86 0.76 -31.20 -5.37
N GLU A 87 -0.38 -31.81 -5.68
CA GLU A 87 -1.64 -31.52 -5.00
C GLU A 87 -1.71 -32.11 -3.58
N ASN A 88 -0.84 -33.08 -3.25
CA ASN A 88 -0.91 -33.77 -1.97
C ASN A 88 0.46 -34.28 -1.48
N GLU A 89 0.59 -34.39 -0.16
CA GLU A 89 1.78 -34.88 0.54
C GLU A 89 2.11 -36.33 0.17
N ARG A 90 1.10 -37.11 -0.25
CA ARG A 90 1.28 -38.47 -0.72
C ARG A 90 2.00 -38.53 -2.08
N GLN A 91 1.67 -37.63 -3.00
CA GLN A 91 2.42 -37.45 -4.26
C GLN A 91 3.85 -36.98 -3.97
N LEU A 92 4.04 -36.06 -3.03
CA LEU A 92 5.38 -35.65 -2.59
C LEU A 92 6.18 -36.84 -2.03
N ALA A 93 5.57 -37.66 -1.18
CA ALA A 93 6.20 -38.85 -0.62
C ALA A 93 6.61 -39.87 -1.68
N SER A 94 5.88 -39.96 -2.80
CA SER A 94 6.20 -40.85 -3.92
C SER A 94 7.46 -40.44 -4.70
N LEU A 95 7.86 -39.17 -4.63
CA LEU A 95 9.10 -38.66 -5.22
C LEU A 95 10.32 -38.84 -4.30
N GLY A 96 10.10 -39.26 -3.05
CA GLY A 96 11.17 -39.58 -2.11
C GLY A 96 11.96 -40.80 -2.60
N THR A 97 13.24 -40.60 -2.92
CA THR A 97 14.12 -41.73 -3.31
C THR A 97 14.49 -42.53 -2.05
N PRO A 98 14.36 -43.86 -2.05
CA PRO A 98 14.82 -44.68 -0.94
C PRO A 98 16.34 -44.52 -0.78
N ARG A 99 16.80 -44.54 0.47
CA ARG A 99 18.22 -44.39 0.82
C ARG A 99 19.05 -45.46 0.08
N ALA A 100 20.06 -45.03 -0.66
CA ALA A 100 20.99 -45.95 -1.32
C ALA A 100 21.71 -46.83 -0.29
N VAL A 101 21.99 -48.08 -0.65
CA VAL A 101 22.79 -49.01 0.16
C VAL A 101 24.19 -48.39 0.34
N GLY A 102 24.56 -48.12 1.60
CA GLY A 102 25.83 -47.47 1.94
C GLY A 102 25.76 -45.93 2.07
N ALA A 103 24.58 -45.31 1.93
CA ALA A 103 24.46 -43.87 2.15
C ALA A 103 24.83 -43.49 3.61
N PRO A 104 25.70 -42.48 3.82
CA PRO A 104 26.14 -42.03 5.14
C PRO A 104 24.97 -41.76 6.08
N ALA A 105 25.11 -42.05 7.38
CA ALA A 105 24.09 -41.74 8.38
C ALA A 105 23.63 -40.28 8.20
N PRO A 106 22.31 -40.01 8.22
CA PRO A 106 21.81 -38.66 7.94
C PRO A 106 22.48 -37.72 8.93
N ILE A 107 23.17 -36.72 8.41
CA ILE A 107 23.73 -35.65 9.23
C ILE A 107 22.51 -34.99 9.85
N ARG A 108 22.23 -35.34 11.11
CA ARG A 108 21.33 -34.57 11.94
C ARG A 108 22.04 -33.25 12.12
N VAL A 109 21.71 -32.28 11.27
CA VAL A 109 22.00 -30.90 11.60
C VAL A 109 21.40 -30.72 12.98
N ALA A 110 22.24 -30.41 13.96
CA ALA A 110 21.70 -29.91 15.20
C ALA A 110 20.78 -28.78 14.76
N SER A 111 19.48 -28.90 15.03
CA SER A 111 18.70 -27.71 15.26
C SER A 111 19.47 -27.03 16.38
N ALA A 112 20.34 -26.09 16.02
CA ALA A 112 20.70 -25.07 16.98
C ALA A 112 19.35 -24.64 17.51
N GLU A 113 19.16 -24.70 18.84
CA GLU A 113 18.34 -23.67 19.44
C GLU A 113 18.95 -22.40 18.88
N VAL A 114 18.29 -21.87 17.86
CA VAL A 114 18.58 -20.55 17.37
C VAL A 114 18.26 -19.73 18.58
N SER A 115 19.30 -19.39 19.37
CA SER A 115 19.25 -18.20 20.20
C SER A 115 18.62 -17.17 19.28
N ASP A 116 17.51 -16.56 19.72
CA ASP A 116 16.62 -15.73 18.91
C ASP A 116 17.37 -14.68 18.07
N ASP A 117 18.66 -14.44 18.35
CA ASP A 117 19.70 -13.69 17.64
C ASP A 117 20.12 -14.19 16.25
N ALA A 118 20.27 -15.50 15.99
CA ALA A 118 20.78 -15.96 14.68
C ALA A 118 19.70 -16.08 13.59
N ALA A 119 18.41 -16.07 13.95
CA ALA A 119 17.30 -15.87 13.01
C ALA A 119 17.06 -14.38 12.67
N GLN A 120 17.85 -13.45 13.23
CA GLN A 120 17.66 -12.00 13.03
C GLN A 120 18.34 -11.48 11.76
N SER A 121 19.15 -12.28 11.07
CA SER A 121 19.88 -11.83 9.87
C SER A 121 19.18 -12.24 8.56
N PHE A 122 17.86 -11.99 8.47
CA PHE A 122 17.25 -11.87 7.15
C PHE A 122 17.88 -10.65 6.43
N PRO A 123 18.25 -10.76 5.14
CA PRO A 123 18.79 -9.61 4.42
C PRO A 123 17.78 -8.47 4.45
N ARG A 124 18.25 -7.32 4.97
CA ARG A 124 17.43 -6.13 5.18
C ARG A 124 16.99 -5.61 3.82
N MET A 125 15.69 -5.68 3.54
CA MET A 125 15.13 -5.14 2.30
C MET A 125 15.20 -3.62 2.35
N VAL A 126 16.13 -3.04 1.59
CA VAL A 126 16.33 -1.60 1.42
C VAL A 126 15.67 -1.13 0.13
N SER A 127 15.08 0.06 0.15
CA SER A 127 14.52 0.69 -1.04
C SER A 127 15.64 1.10 -2.01
N PRO A 128 15.58 0.73 -3.31
CA PRO A 128 16.62 1.11 -4.28
C PRO A 128 16.61 2.62 -4.61
N VAL A 129 15.50 3.32 -4.35
CA VAL A 129 15.36 4.75 -4.66
C VAL A 129 15.79 5.64 -3.49
N THR A 130 15.54 5.21 -2.27
CA THR A 130 15.76 6.04 -1.07
C THR A 130 16.86 5.52 -0.17
N GLY A 131 17.32 4.27 -0.37
CA GLY A 131 18.33 3.62 0.48
C GLY A 131 17.87 3.39 1.93
N GLN A 132 16.63 3.73 2.26
CA GLN A 132 16.11 3.61 3.61
C GLN A 132 15.35 2.31 3.83
N GLU A 133 15.32 1.90 5.09
CA GLU A 133 14.63 0.71 5.55
C GLU A 133 13.13 0.98 5.70
N PHE A 134 12.30 -0.02 5.39
CA PHE A 134 10.88 0.05 5.71
C PHE A 134 10.68 0.04 7.23
N ALA A 135 10.46 1.23 7.80
CA ALA A 135 10.38 1.49 9.24
C ALA A 135 9.29 0.68 10.01
N GLY A 136 8.40 -0.02 9.31
CA GLY A 136 7.32 -0.84 9.92
C GLY A 136 7.58 -2.34 9.96
N ALA A 137 8.57 -2.86 9.23
CA ALA A 137 8.74 -4.30 9.10
C ALA A 137 9.23 -4.98 10.39
N GLY A 138 10.07 -4.29 11.18
CA GLY A 138 10.60 -4.81 12.44
C GLY A 138 9.56 -4.91 13.56
N THR A 139 8.74 -3.85 13.71
CA THR A 139 7.71 -3.77 14.78
C THR A 139 6.54 -4.72 14.54
N ILE A 140 6.08 -4.86 13.29
CA ILE A 140 5.00 -5.79 12.95
C ILE A 140 5.46 -7.24 13.16
N ALA A 141 6.72 -7.56 12.82
CA ALA A 141 7.28 -8.88 13.05
C ALA A 141 7.43 -9.22 14.54
N SER A 142 7.76 -8.25 15.40
CA SER A 142 7.82 -8.45 16.85
C SER A 142 6.44 -8.67 17.47
N ASP A 143 5.42 -7.95 17.02
CA ASP A 143 4.04 -8.06 17.54
C ASP A 143 3.38 -9.39 17.14
N ILE A 144 3.57 -9.84 15.90
CA ILE A 144 3.11 -11.15 15.43
C ILE A 144 3.83 -12.28 16.19
N ARG A 145 5.10 -12.10 16.56
CA ARG A 145 5.86 -13.08 17.34
C ARG A 145 5.37 -13.18 18.78
N ALA A 146 5.07 -12.05 19.42
CA ALA A 146 4.55 -12.02 20.79
C ALA A 146 3.18 -12.72 20.89
N THR A 147 2.30 -12.51 19.90
CA THR A 147 0.99 -13.15 19.83
C THR A 147 1.11 -14.66 19.55
N ALA A 148 1.96 -15.09 18.63
CA ALA A 148 2.20 -16.51 18.34
C ALA A 148 2.83 -17.27 19.52
N ALA A 149 3.70 -16.63 20.31
CA ALA A 149 4.27 -17.22 21.51
C ALA A 149 3.20 -17.46 22.60
N HIS A 150 2.28 -16.51 22.76
CA HIS A 150 1.16 -16.62 23.70
C HIS A 150 0.19 -17.74 23.29
N GLU A 151 -0.08 -17.86 21.99
CA GLU A 151 -0.95 -18.90 21.44
C GLU A 151 -0.36 -20.30 21.64
N ARG A 152 0.94 -20.50 21.39
CA ARG A 152 1.65 -21.77 21.63
C ARG A 152 1.64 -22.18 23.11
N ALA A 153 1.81 -21.24 24.03
CA ALA A 153 1.71 -21.49 25.47
C ALA A 153 0.27 -21.88 25.89
N SER A 154 -0.74 -21.29 25.25
CA SER A 154 -2.14 -21.65 25.50
C SER A 154 -2.47 -23.05 24.98
N LEU A 155 -1.97 -23.43 23.79
CA LEU A 155 -2.18 -24.73 23.15
C LEU A 155 -1.54 -25.87 23.94
N SER A 156 -0.30 -25.68 24.43
CA SER A 156 0.37 -26.68 25.27
C SER A 156 -0.36 -26.92 26.59
N SER A 157 -0.95 -25.86 27.18
CA SER A 157 -1.79 -25.98 28.38
C SER A 157 -3.09 -26.75 28.12
N GLN A 158 -3.69 -26.58 26.94
CA GLN A 158 -4.92 -27.26 26.55
C GLN A 158 -4.69 -28.75 26.26
N ILE A 159 -3.59 -29.08 25.58
CA ILE A 159 -3.21 -30.47 25.30
C ILE A 159 -2.96 -31.23 26.60
N THR A 160 -2.20 -30.64 27.53
CA THR A 160 -1.92 -31.23 28.84
C THR A 160 -3.20 -31.45 29.65
N ARG A 161 -4.11 -30.47 29.64
CA ARG A 161 -5.39 -30.55 30.36
C ARG A 161 -6.34 -31.58 29.76
N ASN A 162 -6.37 -31.72 28.43
CA ASN A 162 -7.19 -32.71 27.75
C ASN A 162 -6.65 -34.13 27.95
N ALA A 163 -5.33 -34.30 27.91
CA ALA A 163 -4.67 -35.58 28.23
C ALA A 163 -4.98 -36.03 29.68
N ALA A 164 -4.91 -35.12 30.66
CA ALA A 164 -5.27 -35.43 32.04
C ALA A 164 -6.74 -35.84 32.21
N ARG A 165 -7.65 -35.25 31.40
CA ARG A 165 -9.09 -35.56 31.42
C ARG A 165 -9.38 -36.96 30.87
N ILE A 166 -8.67 -37.37 29.82
CA ILE A 166 -8.78 -38.70 29.22
C ILE A 166 -8.32 -39.77 30.21
N VAL A 167 -7.21 -39.52 30.93
CA VAL A 167 -6.70 -40.43 31.97
C VAL A 167 -7.68 -40.55 33.15
N LEU A 168 -8.26 -39.44 33.61
CA LEU A 168 -9.25 -39.47 34.69
C LEU A 168 -10.54 -40.23 34.29
N LYS A 169 -11.00 -40.03 33.04
CA LYS A 169 -12.15 -40.77 32.49
C LYS A 169 -11.86 -42.27 32.36
N ALA A 170 -10.66 -42.64 31.90
CA ALA A 170 -10.24 -44.04 31.81
C ALA A 170 -10.11 -44.71 33.19
N GLY A 171 -9.71 -43.97 34.23
CA GLY A 171 -9.66 -44.47 35.60
C GLY A 171 -11.04 -44.67 36.26
N MET A 172 -12.04 -43.88 35.87
CA MET A 172 -13.43 -44.03 36.34
C MET A 172 -14.15 -45.23 35.72
N GLU A 173 -13.83 -45.60 34.47
CA GLU A 173 -14.45 -46.76 33.80
C GLU A 173 -13.80 -48.11 34.17
N ALA A 174 -12.64 -48.08 34.85
CA ALA A 174 -11.95 -49.29 35.33
C ALA A 174 -12.26 -49.63 36.80
N GLY A 175 -13.13 -48.85 37.45
CA GLY A 175 -13.49 -48.98 38.87
C GLY A 175 -14.94 -49.42 39.14
N GLU A 176 -15.65 -49.90 38.12
CA GLU A 176 -17.00 -50.48 38.23
C GLU A 176 -17.01 -51.97 37.85
#